data_AF-A0A535J1S8-F1
#
_entry.id   AF-A0A535J1S8-F1
#
_cell.length_a   1.000
_cell.length_b   1.000
_cell.length_c   1.000
_cell.angle_alpha   90.00
_cell.angle_beta   90.00
_cell.angle_gamma   90.00
#
_symmetry.space_group_name_H-M   'P 1'
#
loop_
_entity.id
_entity.type
_entity.pdbx_description
1 polymer ?
#
loop_
_entity_poly.entity_id
_entity_poly.type
_entity_poly.pdbx_seq_one_letter_code
_entity_poly.pdbx_strand_id
1 'polypeptide(L)'
;MAHTFHETPSAGAAGWTLNSMTILPVILPIGSRVCVTSYSPFRGLRGTIRTVDTISAELEEPFCFYQIELEGAYIKEPIWFEFDEVELVTPIQQVQL
;
A
#
# COMPACT_ATOMS: atom_id res chain seq x y z
N MET A 1 -47.56 26.72 -16.69
CA MET A 1 -46.52 27.34 -15.83
C MET A 1 -47.22 27.88 -14.59
N ALA A 2 -46.89 27.59 -13.34
CA ALA A 2 -45.85 26.76 -12.72
C ALA A 2 -46.43 26.24 -11.37
N HIS A 3 -46.11 25.01 -10.98
CA HIS A 3 -46.48 24.45 -9.68
C HIS A 3 -45.46 24.89 -8.63
N THR A 4 -45.91 25.62 -7.61
CA THR A 4 -45.09 26.01 -6.46
C THR A 4 -44.85 24.78 -5.60
N PHE A 5 -43.62 24.26 -5.62
CA PHE A 5 -43.18 23.18 -4.74
C PHE A 5 -42.65 23.80 -3.44
N HIS A 6 -43.31 23.51 -2.32
CA HIS A 6 -42.83 23.84 -0.98
C HIS A 6 -41.88 22.72 -0.53
N GLU A 7 -40.57 22.92 -0.64
CA GLU A 7 -39.61 22.06 0.05
C GLU A 7 -39.45 22.54 1.48
N THR A 8 -40.01 21.76 2.40
CA THR A 8 -39.66 21.81 3.82
C THR A 8 -38.46 20.88 3.98
N PRO A 9 -37.28 21.32 4.43
CA PRO A 9 -36.19 20.41 4.69
C PRO A 9 -36.56 19.56 5.91
N SER A 10 -36.95 18.32 5.65
CA SER A 10 -37.24 17.32 6.67
C SER A 10 -35.97 17.00 7.43
N ALA A 11 -35.98 17.27 8.73
CA ALA A 11 -34.97 16.79 9.66
C ALA A 11 -35.01 15.26 9.69
N GLY A 12 -33.94 14.61 9.21
CA GLY A 12 -33.81 13.17 9.33
C GLY A 12 -32.71 12.58 8.46
N ALA A 13 -31.48 12.56 8.98
CA ALA A 13 -30.62 11.38 8.97
C ALA A 13 -29.28 11.74 9.61
N ALA A 14 -29.07 11.19 10.80
CA ALA A 14 -27.78 11.13 11.43
C ALA A 14 -26.78 10.31 10.59
N GLY A 15 -25.51 10.64 10.73
CA GLY A 15 -24.46 9.62 10.80
C GLY A 15 -23.87 9.17 9.47
N TRP A 16 -22.84 9.88 9.03
CA TRP A 16 -21.53 9.28 8.80
C TRP A 16 -20.48 10.39 8.69
N THR A 17 -20.02 10.89 9.84
CA THR A 17 -18.65 11.39 9.87
C THR A 17 -17.77 10.16 9.68
N LEU A 18 -17.43 9.84 8.43
CA LEU A 18 -16.25 9.02 8.17
C LEU A 18 -15.11 9.84 8.75
N ASN A 19 -14.72 9.50 9.97
CA ASN A 19 -13.35 9.68 10.39
C ASN A 19 -12.56 8.77 9.44
N SER A 20 -12.29 9.26 8.24
CA SER A 20 -11.31 8.70 7.33
C SER A 20 -9.97 8.88 8.03
N MET A 21 -9.70 7.98 8.98
CA MET A 21 -8.37 7.68 9.44
C MET A 21 -7.70 7.00 8.25
N THR A 22 -7.39 7.80 7.23
CA THR A 22 -6.56 7.38 6.13
C THR A 22 -5.22 7.06 6.77
N ILE A 23 -5.01 5.79 7.10
CA ILE A 23 -3.70 5.29 7.46
C ILE A 23 -2.93 5.44 6.16
N LEU A 24 -2.21 6.55 6.00
CA LEU A 24 -1.35 6.72 4.84
C LEU A 24 -0.40 5.51 4.81
N PRO A 25 -0.35 4.72 3.72
CA PRO A 25 0.58 3.62 3.58
C PRO A 25 1.98 4.09 3.97
N VAL A 26 2.56 3.40 4.97
CA VAL A 26 3.93 3.67 5.41
C VAL A 26 4.85 3.13 4.34
N ILE A 27 5.51 4.03 3.61
CA ILE A 27 6.50 3.66 2.60
C ILE A 27 7.67 2.96 3.28
N LEU A 28 8.02 1.77 2.79
CA LEU A 28 9.10 0.96 3.33
C LEU A 28 10.46 1.57 2.94
N PRO A 29 11.39 1.76 3.89
CA PRO A 29 12.70 2.34 3.58
C PRO A 29 13.61 1.35 2.82
N ILE A 30 14.59 1.90 2.10
CA ILE A 30 15.69 1.13 1.50
C ILE A 30 16.36 0.26 2.57
N GLY A 31 16.68 -0.99 2.23
CA GLY A 31 17.24 -1.98 3.15
C GLY A 31 16.18 -2.82 3.88
N SER A 32 14.90 -2.48 3.79
CA SER A 32 13.83 -3.32 4.34
C SER A 32 13.79 -4.68 3.65
N ARG A 33 13.55 -5.73 4.44
CA ARG A 33 13.33 -7.08 3.94
C ARG A 33 11.85 -7.29 3.68
N VAL A 34 11.54 -7.75 2.48
CA VAL A 34 10.17 -7.93 2.01
C VAL A 34 9.97 -9.31 1.39
N CYS A 35 8.72 -9.70 1.22
CA CYS A 35 8.29 -10.89 0.51
C CYS A 35 7.36 -10.46 -0.63
N VAL A 36 7.54 -11.02 -1.83
CA VAL A 36 6.65 -10.77 -2.97
C VAL A 36 5.34 -11.54 -2.78
N THR A 37 4.21 -10.84 -2.79
CA THR A 37 2.88 -11.41 -2.60
C THR A 37 2.08 -11.49 -3.90
N SER A 38 2.47 -10.72 -4.92
CA SER A 38 1.78 -10.70 -6.22
C SER A 38 1.80 -12.05 -6.94
N TYR A 39 0.81 -12.27 -7.81
CA TYR A 39 0.68 -13.50 -8.61
C TYR A 39 1.65 -13.49 -9.81
N SER A 40 2.95 -13.42 -9.52
CA SER A 40 4.05 -13.41 -10.50
C SER A 40 4.97 -14.64 -10.33
N PRO A 41 5.93 -14.89 -11.24
CA PRO A 41 6.94 -15.95 -11.07
C PRO A 41 7.81 -15.78 -9.82
N PHE A 42 7.78 -14.61 -9.19
CA PHE A 42 8.58 -14.27 -8.01
C PHE A 42 7.80 -14.43 -6.71
N ARG A 43 6.53 -14.84 -6.77
CA ARG A 43 5.69 -14.97 -5.58
C ARG A 43 6.35 -15.85 -4.51
N GLY A 44 6.37 -15.35 -3.28
CA GLY A 44 6.97 -16.01 -2.13
C GLY A 44 8.49 -15.85 -2.02
N LEU A 45 9.16 -15.27 -3.03
CA LEU A 45 10.56 -14.91 -2.90
C LEU A 45 10.72 -13.72 -1.94
N ARG A 46 11.79 -13.80 -1.14
CA ARG A 46 12.20 -12.72 -0.25
C ARG A 46 13.18 -11.83 -0.98
N GLY A 47 13.28 -10.59 -0.55
CA GLY A 47 14.26 -9.67 -1.10
C GLY A 47 14.54 -8.48 -0.20
N THR A 48 15.48 -7.65 -0.65
CA THR A 48 15.84 -6.40 0.01
C THR A 48 15.55 -5.23 -0.91
N ILE A 49 14.86 -4.22 -0.39
CA ILE A 49 14.61 -2.97 -1.13
C ILE A 49 15.93 -2.25 -1.37
N ARG A 50 16.24 -1.96 -2.64
CA ARG A 50 17.42 -1.20 -3.07
C ARG A 50 17.09 0.23 -3.45
N THR A 51 15.92 0.46 -4.05
CA THR A 51 15.45 1.78 -4.47
C THR A 51 13.96 1.92 -4.18
N VAL A 52 13.54 3.12 -3.84
CA VAL A 52 12.12 3.49 -3.69
C VAL A 52 11.86 4.65 -4.64
N ASP A 53 10.90 4.48 -5.54
CA ASP A 53 10.42 5.55 -6.40
C ASP A 53 9.02 5.95 -5.95
N THR A 54 8.87 7.19 -5.46
CA THR A 54 7.60 7.68 -4.90
C THR A 54 6.97 8.65 -5.88
N ILE A 55 5.73 8.37 -6.28
CA ILE A 55 4.95 9.28 -7.11
C ILE A 55 4.10 10.12 -6.16
N SER A 56 4.43 11.41 -6.08
CA SER A 56 3.64 12.35 -5.26
C SER A 56 2.31 12.62 -5.94
N ALA A 57 1.24 11.99 -5.45
CA ALA A 57 -0.13 12.39 -5.75
C ALA A 57 -0.63 13.28 -4.60
N GLU A 58 -0.92 14.55 -4.88
CA GLU A 58 -1.33 15.53 -3.85
C GLU A 58 -2.68 15.19 -3.18
N LEU A 59 -3.42 14.20 -3.70
CA LEU A 59 -4.80 13.90 -3.32
C LEU A 59 -5.11 12.39 -3.16
N GLU A 60 -4.14 11.49 -3.33
CA GLU A 60 -4.38 10.03 -3.32
C GLU A 60 -3.45 9.28 -2.33
N GLU A 61 -3.76 8.00 -2.07
CA GLU A 61 -2.87 7.10 -1.34
C GLU A 61 -1.46 7.12 -1.95
N PRO A 62 -0.38 7.09 -1.15
CA PRO A 62 0.98 7.05 -1.65
C PRO A 62 1.17 5.83 -2.56
N PHE A 63 1.39 6.11 -3.84
CA PHE A 63 1.82 5.13 -4.84
C PHE A 63 3.34 5.17 -4.92
N CYS A 64 3.99 4.07 -4.59
CA CYS A 64 5.43 3.92 -4.78
C CYS A 64 5.76 2.57 -5.41
N PHE A 65 6.92 2.54 -6.07
CA PHE A 65 7.52 1.33 -6.59
C PHE A 65 8.76 0.99 -5.78
N TYR A 66 8.95 -0.30 -5.52
CA TYR A 66 10.13 -0.84 -4.86
C TYR A 66 10.98 -1.60 -5.86
N GLN A 67 12.26 -1.20 -5.97
CA GLN A 67 13.25 -2.01 -6.67
C GLN A 67 13.86 -2.99 -5.69
N ILE A 68 13.68 -4.29 -5.93
CA ILE A 68 14.01 -5.35 -4.97
C ILE A 68 15.05 -6.29 -5.56
N GLU A 69 16.13 -6.48 -4.82
CA GLU A 69 17.07 -7.56 -5.07
C GLU A 69 16.53 -8.84 -4.44
N LEU A 70 16.14 -9.81 -5.28
CA LEU A 70 15.49 -11.05 -4.87
C LEU A 70 16.50 -12.12 -4.44
N GLU A 71 16.19 -12.83 -3.37
CA GLU A 71 16.91 -13.99 -2.88
C GLU A 71 16.49 -15.23 -3.70
N GLY A 72 17.46 -15.98 -4.24
CA GLY A 72 17.20 -17.25 -4.92
C GLY A 72 16.61 -17.14 -6.34
N ALA A 73 16.47 -15.93 -6.88
CA ALA A 73 16.14 -15.72 -8.29
C ALA A 73 17.40 -15.94 -9.16
N TYR A 74 17.21 -16.46 -10.39
CA TYR A 74 18.29 -16.57 -11.38
C TYR A 74 18.67 -15.22 -12.01
N ILE A 75 17.84 -14.20 -11.79
CA ILE A 75 18.01 -12.85 -12.30
C ILE A 75 18.98 -12.09 -11.38
N LYS A 76 19.97 -11.42 -11.96
CA LYS A 76 21.00 -10.68 -11.20
C LYS A 76 20.59 -9.25 -10.90
N GLU A 77 19.73 -8.69 -11.74
CA GLU A 77 19.26 -7.31 -11.65
C GLU A 77 18.06 -7.20 -10.68
N PRO A 78 18.01 -6.16 -9.83
CA PRO A 78 16.83 -5.85 -9.02
C PRO A 78 15.58 -5.58 -9.86
N ILE A 79 14.43 -6.07 -9.39
CA ILE A 79 13.14 -6.03 -10.10
C ILE A 79 12.20 -5.04 -9.43
N TRP A 80 11.40 -4.33 -10.23
CA TRP A 80 10.40 -3.39 -9.73
C TRP A 80 9.09 -4.07 -9.39
N PHE A 81 8.52 -3.67 -8.25
CA PHE A 81 7.21 -4.11 -7.75
C PHE A 81 6.41 -2.89 -7.27
N GLU A 82 5.09 -2.95 -7.42
CA GLU A 82 4.18 -1.97 -6.82
C GLU A 82 4.11 -2.15 -5.29
N PHE A 83 3.64 -1.12 -4.58
CA PHE A 83 3.65 -1.13 -3.13
C PHE A 83 2.79 -2.25 -2.52
N ASP A 84 1.68 -2.62 -3.16
CA ASP A 84 0.74 -3.66 -2.73
C ASP A 84 1.18 -5.08 -3.15
N GLU A 85 2.19 -5.19 -4.01
CA GLU A 85 2.74 -6.47 -4.47
C GLU A 85 3.74 -7.10 -3.51
N VAL A 86 4.04 -6.41 -2.41
CA VAL A 86 5.06 -6.84 -1.44
C VAL A 86 4.62 -6.58 0.00
N GLU A 87 5.09 -7.43 0.91
CA GLU A 87 4.84 -7.29 2.35
C GLU A 87 6.14 -7.28 3.14
N LEU A 88 6.18 -6.49 4.23
CA LEU A 88 7.33 -6.45 5.12
C LEU A 88 7.51 -7.79 5.83
N VAL A 89 8.72 -8.33 5.82
CA VAL A 89 9.04 -9.52 6.61
C VAL A 89 9.36 -9.09 8.03
N THR A 90 8.46 -9.38 8.97
CA THR A 90 8.74 -9.19 10.38
C THR A 90 9.85 -10.15 10.81
N PRO A 91 10.83 -9.69 11.61
CA PRO A 91 11.73 -10.61 12.26
C PRO A 91 10.88 -11.49 13.19
N ILE A 92 10.95 -12.80 12.97
CA ILE A 92 10.41 -13.77 13.93
C ILE A 92 11.14 -13.46 15.23
N GLN A 93 10.44 -13.00 16.27
CA GLN A 93 11.04 -12.96 17.60
C GLN A 93 11.43 -14.41 17.90
N GLN A 94 12.73 -14.71 17.79
CA GLN A 94 13.26 -15.94 18.31
C GLN A 94 13.05 -15.85 19.82
N VAL A 95 11.96 -16.45 20.30
CA VAL A 95 11.82 -16.76 21.72
C VAL A 95 13.01 -17.65 22.04
N GLN A 96 13.99 -17.07 22.72
CA GLN A 96 15.12 -17.81 23.27
C GLN A 96 14.52 -18.86 24.21
N LEU A 97 14.80 -20.13 23.90
CA LEU A 97 14.45 -21.29 24.74
C LEU A 97 15.17 -21.22 26.09
#